data_AF-A0ABD6RQG7-F1
#
_entry.id   AF-A0ABD6RQG7-F1
#
_cell.length_a   1.000
_cell.length_b   1.000
_cell.length_c   1.000
_cell.angle_alpha   90.00
_cell.angle_beta   90.00
_cell.angle_gamma   90.00
#
_symmetry.space_group_name_H-M   'P 1'
#
loop_
_entity.id
_entity.type
_entity.pdbx_description
1 polymer ?
#
loop_
_entity_poly.entity_id
_entity_poly.type
_entity_poly.pdbx_seq_one_letter_code
_entity_poly.pdbx_strand_id
1 'polypeptide(L)'
;MKKWSNDLTDNLKQENFTSSRFHTGSKRYISYLAFNNHIETSDTDGFQIKSPNNADWLKIDFINPVIPSKLTIQGNDIPYLPKKIKISMSANDIDYVEIDVIDNIKNNNNKVNEYVYRTPTKKYRFLKIEFLEIYSTDWLAINQIQFFEAINATKYLINQNKNYYLTKSNFFSLGQPTDSTQLENWYNKYGSEDVNIITQNLNNKEFPMTKDENGIWKTDFQLDMNEVIDNIELVDTDENNKSIKYNCNDYRILDLCDDQFKLTMCKTK
;
A
#
# COMPACT_ATOMS: atom_id res chain seq x y z
N MET A 1 1.58 -3.80 10.75
CA MET A 1 1.24 -2.53 10.07
C MET A 1 1.43 -1.40 11.07
N LYS A 2 2.40 -0.49 10.86
CA LYS A 2 2.58 0.64 11.78
C LYS A 2 1.58 1.72 11.37
N LYS A 3 0.50 1.87 12.14
CA LYS A 3 -0.54 2.86 11.90
C LYS A 3 0.04 4.25 12.19
N TRP A 4 -0.02 5.19 11.25
CA TRP A 4 0.30 6.60 11.55
C TRP A 4 -0.97 7.38 11.81
N SER A 5 -1.73 6.85 12.77
CA SER A 5 -2.70 7.61 13.53
C SER A 5 -2.38 7.34 14.99
N ASN A 6 -1.96 8.37 15.68
CA ASN A 6 -1.58 8.43 17.10
C ASN A 6 -0.42 7.60 17.65
N ASP A 7 -0.09 6.39 17.18
CA ASP A 7 0.95 5.60 17.85
C ASP A 7 2.41 6.06 17.55
N LEU A 8 2.56 7.09 16.70
CA LEU A 8 3.82 7.82 16.47
C LEU A 8 3.64 9.35 16.60
N THR A 9 2.44 9.83 16.98
CA THR A 9 2.17 11.27 17.14
C THR A 9 2.53 11.82 18.51
N ASP A 10 3.03 10.99 19.43
CA ASP A 10 3.50 11.48 20.75
C ASP A 10 4.60 12.54 20.64
N ASN A 11 5.20 12.72 19.46
CA ASN A 11 6.16 13.79 19.19
C ASN A 11 5.67 14.87 18.21
N LEU A 12 4.64 14.62 17.37
CA LEU A 12 4.17 15.60 16.39
C LEU A 12 3.27 16.62 17.07
N LYS A 13 3.61 17.89 16.91
CA LYS A 13 2.87 18.99 17.52
C LYS A 13 1.95 19.64 16.48
N GLN A 14 1.02 20.48 16.93
CA GLN A 14 0.04 21.11 16.04
C GLN A 14 0.71 21.94 14.93
N GLU A 15 1.89 22.53 15.19
CA GLU A 15 2.67 23.28 14.21
C GLU A 15 3.21 22.44 13.04
N ASN A 16 3.28 21.12 13.17
CA ASN A 16 3.68 20.23 12.08
C ASN A 16 2.61 20.12 10.98
N PHE A 17 1.39 20.56 11.25
CA PHE A 17 0.27 20.49 10.31
C PHE A 17 -0.05 21.88 9.80
N THR A 18 0.00 22.08 8.48
CA THR A 18 -0.25 23.40 7.86
C THR A 18 -1.22 23.27 6.69
N SER A 19 -1.81 24.39 6.29
CA SER A 19 -2.71 24.44 5.14
C SER A 19 -2.53 25.74 4.35
N SER A 20 -3.11 25.80 3.15
CA SER A 20 -3.21 27.03 2.34
C SER A 20 -3.98 28.16 3.01
N ARG A 21 -4.77 27.87 4.03
CA ARG A 21 -5.64 28.84 4.72
C ARG A 21 -5.18 29.03 6.16
N PHE A 22 -5.06 30.30 6.55
CA PHE A 22 -4.74 30.66 7.92
C PHE A 22 -5.99 30.74 8.78
N HIS A 23 -5.93 30.23 10.01
CA HIS A 23 -6.99 30.44 10.98
C HIS A 23 -7.16 31.95 11.26
N THR A 24 -8.32 32.50 10.88
CA THR A 24 -8.67 33.90 11.17
C THR A 24 -10.05 33.97 11.81
N GLY A 25 -10.12 34.32 13.09
CA GLY A 25 -11.38 34.62 13.79
C GLY A 25 -12.38 33.45 13.82
N SER A 26 -13.57 33.66 13.25
CA SER A 26 -14.68 32.70 13.29
C SER A 26 -14.50 31.44 12.44
N LYS A 27 -13.52 31.41 11.52
CA LYS A 27 -13.27 30.27 10.64
C LYS A 27 -12.10 29.44 11.14
N ARG A 28 -12.40 28.25 11.68
CA ARG A 28 -11.43 27.30 12.27
C ARG A 28 -10.76 26.43 11.20
N TYR A 29 -9.88 27.04 10.41
CA TYR A 29 -9.03 26.33 9.43
C TYR A 29 -7.85 25.63 10.12
N ILE A 30 -8.18 24.74 11.05
CA ILE A 30 -7.22 24.11 11.95
C ILE A 30 -6.78 22.78 11.32
N SER A 31 -5.68 22.84 10.58
CA SER A 31 -5.08 21.73 9.82
C SER A 31 -4.93 20.43 10.62
N TYR A 32 -4.51 20.51 11.89
CA TYR A 32 -4.26 19.33 12.71
C TYR A 32 -5.55 18.53 12.97
N LEU A 33 -6.75 19.13 12.84
CA LEU A 33 -8.02 18.43 13.02
C LEU A 33 -8.26 17.36 11.95
N ALA A 34 -7.65 17.45 10.76
CA ALA A 34 -7.68 16.36 9.79
C ALA A 34 -6.88 15.14 10.26
N PHE A 35 -5.98 15.29 11.23
CA PHE A 35 -4.97 14.28 11.61
C PHE A 35 -5.06 13.84 13.07
N ASN A 36 -6.00 14.40 13.84
CA ASN A 36 -6.13 14.18 15.29
C ASN A 36 -6.78 12.83 15.66
N ASN A 37 -7.09 12.00 14.66
CA ASN A 37 -7.74 10.69 14.82
C ASN A 37 -9.11 10.77 15.53
N HIS A 38 -9.78 11.93 15.48
CA HIS A 38 -11.15 12.07 15.94
C HIS A 38 -12.09 11.34 14.97
N ILE A 39 -13.06 10.62 15.51
CA ILE A 39 -14.00 9.77 14.76
C ILE A 39 -15.45 10.25 14.84
N GLU A 40 -15.74 11.30 15.63
CA GLU A 40 -17.04 11.97 15.60
C GLU A 40 -17.15 12.74 14.28
N THR A 41 -18.35 12.78 13.71
CA THR A 41 -18.56 13.25 12.33
C THR A 41 -19.62 14.33 12.24
N SER A 42 -19.67 15.29 13.16
CA SER A 42 -20.61 16.41 13.07
C SER A 42 -20.24 17.37 11.94
N ASP A 43 -21.17 18.26 11.58
CA ASP A 43 -20.95 19.32 10.60
C ASP A 43 -19.89 20.35 11.03
N THR A 44 -19.46 20.33 12.29
CA THR A 44 -18.41 21.22 12.83
C THR A 44 -17.06 20.54 13.07
N ASP A 45 -16.98 19.23 12.85
CA ASP A 45 -15.77 18.45 13.07
C ASP A 45 -14.82 18.48 11.87
N GLY A 46 -13.55 18.17 12.15
CA GLY A 46 -12.49 18.04 11.16
C GLY A 46 -11.88 19.36 10.70
N PHE A 47 -11.00 19.23 9.72
CA PHE A 47 -10.47 20.37 8.97
C PHE A 47 -11.50 20.81 7.92
N GLN A 48 -11.82 22.11 7.90
CA GLN A 48 -12.80 22.66 6.98
C GLN A 48 -12.25 23.85 6.22
N ILE A 49 -12.63 24.03 4.96
CA ILE A 49 -12.35 25.23 4.16
C ILE A 49 -13.68 25.75 3.60
N LYS A 50 -13.95 27.03 3.82
CA LYS A 50 -15.08 27.72 3.16
C LYS A 50 -14.65 28.26 1.81
N SER A 51 -15.45 28.05 0.78
CA SER A 51 -15.19 28.43 -0.60
C SER A 51 -13.83 27.91 -1.09
N PRO A 52 -13.65 26.58 -1.08
CA PRO A 52 -12.38 25.97 -1.44
C PRO A 52 -12.13 26.12 -2.94
N ASN A 53 -10.86 26.11 -3.35
CA ASN A 53 -10.46 26.16 -4.75
C ASN A 53 -9.31 25.20 -5.03
N ASN A 54 -8.91 25.11 -6.30
CA ASN A 54 -7.87 24.19 -6.76
C ASN A 54 -6.43 24.57 -6.38
N ALA A 55 -6.24 25.67 -5.65
CA ALA A 55 -4.97 26.05 -5.04
C ALA A 55 -4.91 25.71 -3.54
N ASP A 56 -6.00 25.17 -2.96
CA ASP A 56 -6.04 24.79 -1.56
C ASP A 56 -5.28 23.48 -1.30
N TRP A 57 -4.60 23.43 -0.16
CA TRP A 57 -3.74 22.30 0.20
C TRP A 57 -3.66 22.07 1.72
N LEU A 58 -3.31 20.84 2.09
CA LEU A 58 -2.91 20.41 3.44
C LEU A 58 -1.48 19.86 3.40
N LYS A 59 -0.71 20.07 4.47
CA LYS A 59 0.67 19.59 4.58
C LYS A 59 0.98 19.06 5.97
N ILE A 60 1.81 18.02 6.02
CA ILE A 60 2.44 17.50 7.24
C ILE A 60 3.97 17.64 7.13
N ASP A 61 4.61 18.15 8.18
CA ASP A 61 6.04 18.04 8.45
C ASP A 61 6.30 16.90 9.45
N PHE A 62 6.82 15.78 8.96
CA PHE A 62 7.18 14.64 9.79
C PHE A 62 8.50 14.89 10.54
N ILE A 63 8.55 14.58 11.84
CA ILE A 63 9.79 14.72 12.63
C ILE A 63 10.92 13.85 12.07
N ASN A 64 10.58 12.64 11.66
CA ASN A 64 11.49 11.71 11.01
C ASN A 64 11.03 11.49 9.57
N PRO A 65 11.94 11.49 8.58
CA PRO A 65 11.57 11.20 7.21
C PRO A 65 10.91 9.82 7.02
N VAL A 66 9.89 9.77 6.17
CA VAL A 66 8.90 8.69 6.02
C VAL A 66 8.69 8.25 4.57
N ILE A 67 8.14 7.05 4.35
CA ILE A 67 7.74 6.54 3.02
C ILE A 67 6.28 6.07 3.07
N PRO A 68 5.28 6.98 3.12
CA PRO A 68 3.90 6.53 3.13
C PRO A 68 3.47 6.11 1.71
N SER A 69 2.69 5.04 1.59
CA SER A 69 2.20 4.51 0.30
C SER A 69 0.68 4.34 0.24
N LYS A 70 0.01 4.70 1.34
CA LYS A 70 -1.42 4.55 1.50
C LYS A 70 -1.96 5.67 2.37
N LEU A 71 -3.16 6.12 2.04
CA LEU A 71 -3.94 7.03 2.87
C LEU A 71 -5.34 6.51 3.07
N THR A 72 -5.89 6.81 4.23
CA THR A 72 -7.34 6.82 4.43
C THR A 72 -7.83 8.26 4.47
N ILE A 73 -9.06 8.48 3.99
CA ILE A 73 -9.73 9.78 4.06
C ILE A 73 -11.21 9.58 4.38
N GLN A 74 -11.71 10.42 5.29
CA GLN A 74 -13.08 10.41 5.79
C GLN A 74 -13.61 11.84 5.80
N GLY A 75 -14.81 12.04 5.25
CA GLY A 75 -15.57 13.30 5.39
C GLY A 75 -16.35 13.34 6.71
N ASN A 76 -17.05 14.44 6.95
CA ASN A 76 -18.09 14.53 8.00
C ASN A 76 -19.49 14.37 7.39
N ASP A 77 -20.56 14.55 8.19
CA ASP A 77 -22.00 14.36 7.85
C ASP A 77 -22.50 15.05 6.56
N ILE A 78 -21.66 15.80 5.86
CA ILE A 78 -22.01 16.58 4.67
C ILE A 78 -21.01 16.30 3.54
N PRO A 79 -21.45 16.23 2.25
CA PRO A 79 -20.57 15.83 1.17
C PRO A 79 -19.57 16.91 0.74
N TYR A 80 -18.47 17.04 1.48
CA TYR A 80 -17.44 18.08 1.26
C TYR A 80 -16.00 17.55 1.08
N LEU A 81 -15.79 16.28 0.75
CA LEU A 81 -14.45 15.81 0.40
C LEU A 81 -13.92 16.42 -0.92
N PRO A 82 -12.59 16.45 -1.14
CA PRO A 82 -12.07 16.61 -2.49
C PRO A 82 -12.52 15.43 -3.36
N LYS A 83 -12.73 15.67 -4.67
CA LYS A 83 -12.92 14.63 -5.69
C LYS A 83 -11.58 14.03 -6.12
N LYS A 84 -10.57 14.90 -6.21
CA LYS A 84 -9.25 14.60 -6.76
C LYS A 84 -8.18 15.33 -5.98
N ILE A 85 -7.12 14.61 -5.61
CA ILE A 85 -5.98 15.17 -4.90
C ILE A 85 -4.68 14.77 -5.56
N LYS A 86 -3.67 15.63 -5.43
CA LYS A 86 -2.29 15.32 -5.77
C LYS A 86 -1.49 15.16 -4.48
N ILE A 87 -0.72 14.08 -4.40
CA ILE A 87 0.21 13.81 -3.32
C ILE A 87 1.61 14.19 -3.80
N SER A 88 2.20 15.19 -3.14
CA SER A 88 3.55 15.67 -3.41
C SER A 88 4.40 15.54 -2.14
N MET A 89 5.68 15.20 -2.27
CA MET A 89 6.57 15.05 -1.12
C MET A 89 7.89 15.79 -1.30
N SER A 90 8.50 16.22 -0.20
CA SER A 90 9.76 16.97 -0.19
C SER A 90 10.66 16.59 0.98
N ALA A 91 11.98 16.72 0.77
CA ALA A 91 12.97 16.59 1.84
C ALA A 91 13.25 17.92 2.55
N ASN A 92 12.98 19.06 1.89
CA ASN A 92 13.39 20.40 2.33
C ASN A 92 12.27 21.44 2.33
N ASP A 93 11.02 21.05 2.03
CA ASP A 93 9.84 21.92 1.93
C ASP A 93 9.89 22.96 0.79
N ILE A 94 10.83 22.79 -0.15
CA ILE A 94 11.01 23.67 -1.32
C ILE A 94 10.78 22.84 -2.59
N ASP A 95 11.57 21.78 -2.75
CA ASP A 95 11.55 20.92 -3.93
C ASP A 95 10.55 19.78 -3.71
N TYR A 96 9.35 19.97 -4.22
CA TYR A 96 8.30 18.96 -4.16
C TYR A 96 8.34 18.07 -5.41
N VAL A 97 8.32 16.77 -5.18
CA VAL A 97 8.16 15.75 -6.22
C VAL A 97 6.73 15.24 -6.15
N GLU A 98 6.05 15.22 -7.30
CA GLU A 98 4.74 14.55 -7.41
C GLU A 98 4.93 13.04 -7.25
N ILE A 99 4.21 12.47 -6.29
CA ILE A 99 4.20 11.03 -6.03
C ILE A 99 3.07 10.38 -6.82
N ASP A 100 1.86 10.91 -6.69
CA ASP A 100 0.69 10.39 -7.39
C ASP A 100 -0.48 11.38 -7.43
N VAL A 101 -1.47 11.08 -8.28
CA VAL A 101 -2.76 11.78 -8.34
C VAL A 101 -3.88 10.76 -8.10
N ILE A 102 -4.62 10.96 -7.01
CA ILE A 102 -5.77 10.12 -6.65
C ILE A 102 -7.03 10.83 -7.13
N ASP A 103 -7.81 10.16 -7.95
CA ASP A 103 -9.08 10.63 -8.50
C ASP A 103 -10.26 9.80 -7.96
N ASN A 104 -11.49 10.25 -8.21
CA ASN A 104 -12.73 9.59 -7.80
C ASN A 104 -12.80 9.29 -6.29
N ILE A 105 -12.32 10.22 -5.46
CA ILE A 105 -12.46 10.10 -4.00
C ILE A 105 -13.95 10.06 -3.65
N LYS A 106 -14.37 9.05 -2.88
CA LYS A 106 -15.78 8.79 -2.65
C LYS A 106 -16.30 9.54 -1.44
N ASN A 107 -17.44 10.18 -1.61
CA ASN A 107 -18.13 10.90 -0.54
C ASN A 107 -19.21 10.03 0.12
N ASN A 108 -18.77 8.96 0.79
CA ASN A 108 -19.62 7.85 1.21
C ASN A 108 -20.22 8.02 2.63
N ASN A 109 -20.94 9.11 2.90
CA ASN A 109 -21.62 9.34 4.20
C ASN A 109 -20.71 9.03 5.40
N ASN A 110 -19.54 9.67 5.45
CA ASN A 110 -18.57 9.59 6.54
C ASN A 110 -17.91 8.21 6.70
N LYS A 111 -18.03 7.31 5.72
CA LYS A 111 -17.20 6.10 5.73
C LYS A 111 -15.75 6.47 5.45
N VAL A 112 -14.84 5.77 6.13
CA VAL A 112 -13.41 5.83 5.84
C VAL A 112 -13.18 5.16 4.49
N ASN A 113 -12.58 5.88 3.55
CA ASN A 113 -12.17 5.33 2.27
C ASN A 113 -10.65 5.17 2.25
N GLU A 114 -10.18 4.08 1.67
CA GLU A 114 -8.76 3.76 1.58
C GLU A 114 -8.27 3.92 0.13
N TYR A 115 -7.11 4.54 -0.02
CA TYR A 115 -6.44 4.75 -1.30
C TYR A 115 -4.97 4.37 -1.18
N VAL A 116 -4.55 3.43 -2.01
CA VAL A 116 -3.15 3.12 -2.24
C VAL A 116 -2.66 4.04 -3.36
N TYR A 117 -1.52 4.68 -3.15
CA TYR A 117 -0.86 5.50 -4.15
C TYR A 117 0.55 5.00 -4.39
N ARG A 118 1.17 5.45 -5.48
CA ARG A 118 2.52 5.05 -5.87
C ARG A 118 3.49 5.14 -4.69
N THR A 119 4.18 4.04 -4.39
CA THR A 119 5.14 3.99 -3.29
C THR A 119 6.31 4.93 -3.57
N PRO A 120 6.65 5.84 -2.64
CA PRO A 120 7.82 6.71 -2.80
C PRO A 120 9.13 5.91 -2.73
N THR A 121 10.09 6.20 -3.60
CA THR A 121 11.37 5.45 -3.68
C THR A 121 12.38 5.81 -2.59
N LYS A 122 12.09 6.81 -1.76
CA LYS A 122 12.95 7.30 -0.67
C LYS A 122 12.12 7.93 0.44
N LYS A 123 12.77 8.19 1.58
CA LYS A 123 12.16 8.88 2.72
C LYS A 123 12.01 10.38 2.47
N TYR A 124 10.87 10.94 2.87
CA TYR A 124 10.54 12.35 2.77
C TYR A 124 10.12 12.92 4.12
N ARG A 125 10.46 14.17 4.36
CA ARG A 125 10.11 14.89 5.59
C ARG A 125 8.75 15.58 5.48
N PHE A 126 8.39 16.04 4.29
CA PHE A 126 7.17 16.79 4.06
C PHE A 126 6.26 16.04 3.09
N LEU A 127 4.96 15.99 3.40
CA LEU A 127 3.91 15.52 2.50
C LEU A 127 2.88 16.63 2.34
N LYS A 128 2.55 16.96 1.10
CA LYS A 128 1.54 17.94 0.72
C LYS A 128 0.45 17.27 -0.10
N ILE A 129 -0.80 17.54 0.26
CA ILE A 129 -2.02 17.16 -0.44
C ILE A 129 -2.58 18.42 -1.08
N GLU A 130 -2.57 18.49 -2.41
CA GLU A 130 -3.21 19.57 -3.16
C GLU A 130 -4.59 19.12 -3.62
N PHE A 131 -5.63 19.93 -3.37
CA PHE A 131 -6.99 19.63 -3.79
C PHE A 131 -7.18 20.08 -5.24
N LEU A 132 -7.24 19.15 -6.18
CA LEU A 132 -7.33 19.48 -7.61
C LEU A 132 -8.78 19.68 -8.06
N GLU A 133 -9.71 18.88 -7.54
CA GLU A 133 -11.13 18.94 -7.85
C GLU A 133 -11.95 18.69 -6.58
N ILE A 134 -13.11 19.34 -6.43
CA ILE A 134 -13.88 19.38 -5.19
C ILE A 134 -15.37 19.13 -5.46
N TYR A 135 -16.08 18.46 -4.55
CA TYR A 135 -17.53 18.21 -4.64
C TYR A 135 -18.39 19.46 -4.47
N SER A 136 -17.96 20.39 -3.63
CA SER A 136 -18.73 21.59 -3.27
C SER A 136 -17.91 22.85 -3.48
N THR A 137 -18.59 23.92 -3.92
CA THR A 137 -18.05 25.27 -4.00
C THR A 137 -18.16 26.04 -2.69
N ASP A 138 -18.92 25.52 -1.72
CA ASP A 138 -19.20 26.20 -0.46
C ASP A 138 -18.26 25.74 0.65
N TRP A 139 -18.02 24.44 0.73
CA TRP A 139 -17.23 23.84 1.80
C TRP A 139 -16.42 22.65 1.29
N LEU A 140 -15.20 22.54 1.83
CA LEU A 140 -14.43 21.30 1.87
C LEU A 140 -14.31 20.90 3.35
N ALA A 141 -14.54 19.64 3.69
CA ALA A 141 -14.43 19.13 5.06
C ALA A 141 -13.79 17.75 5.05
N ILE A 142 -12.74 17.61 5.84
CA ILE A 142 -11.99 16.37 6.03
C ILE A 142 -11.96 16.10 7.53
N ASN A 143 -12.72 15.09 7.94
CA ASN A 143 -12.78 14.70 9.34
C ASN A 143 -11.51 13.99 9.77
N GLN A 144 -11.05 13.06 8.94
CA GLN A 144 -9.89 12.25 9.25
C GLN A 144 -9.11 11.90 7.98
N ILE A 145 -7.79 12.03 8.06
CA ILE A 145 -6.81 11.43 7.16
C ILE A 145 -5.79 10.67 8.01
N GLN A 146 -5.46 9.46 7.58
CA GLN A 146 -4.35 8.70 8.14
C GLN A 146 -3.41 8.30 7.01
N PHE A 147 -2.13 8.28 7.30
CA PHE A 147 -1.12 7.75 6.40
C PHE A 147 -0.60 6.42 6.93
N PHE A 148 -0.15 5.57 6.03
CA PHE A 148 0.47 4.30 6.39
C PHE A 148 1.78 4.18 5.62
N GLU A 149 2.83 3.74 6.30
CA GLU A 149 4.08 3.37 5.62
C GLU A 149 3.79 2.39 4.50
N ALA A 150 4.63 2.49 3.47
CA ALA A 150 4.91 1.40 2.59
C ALA A 150 5.00 0.11 3.40
N ILE A 151 4.11 -0.82 3.11
CA ILE A 151 4.36 -2.20 3.44
C ILE A 151 5.50 -2.59 2.51
N ASN A 152 6.73 -2.30 2.92
CA ASN A 152 7.92 -2.86 2.32
C ASN A 152 7.92 -4.34 2.68
N ALA A 153 7.03 -5.08 2.02
CA ALA A 153 6.94 -6.51 2.06
C ALA A 153 8.25 -7.01 1.50
N THR A 154 9.20 -7.29 2.39
CA THR A 154 10.45 -7.89 1.95
C THR A 154 10.09 -9.26 1.42
N LYS A 155 10.23 -9.43 0.11
CA LYS A 155 9.96 -10.69 -0.56
C LYS A 155 11.26 -11.46 -0.63
N TYR A 156 11.17 -12.75 -0.36
CA TYR A 156 12.31 -13.66 -0.40
C TYR A 156 12.14 -14.66 -1.54
N LEU A 157 13.24 -15.03 -2.17
CA LEU A 157 13.36 -16.15 -3.09
C LEU A 157 14.58 -16.97 -2.70
N ILE A 158 14.61 -18.25 -3.07
CA ILE A 158 15.78 -19.09 -2.90
C ILE A 158 16.63 -19.02 -4.17
N ASN A 159 17.94 -18.88 -4.02
CA ASN A 159 18.91 -19.03 -5.10
C ASN A 159 19.81 -20.22 -4.81
N GLN A 160 19.80 -21.22 -5.68
CA GLN A 160 20.73 -22.34 -5.63
C GLN A 160 21.27 -22.60 -7.03
N ASN A 161 22.58 -22.80 -7.14
CA ASN A 161 23.26 -23.04 -8.41
C ASN A 161 22.91 -22.00 -9.51
N LYS A 162 22.78 -20.73 -9.11
CA LYS A 162 22.39 -19.57 -9.95
C LYS A 162 20.93 -19.54 -10.40
N ASN A 163 20.14 -20.58 -10.15
CA ASN A 163 18.71 -20.60 -10.43
C ASN A 163 17.93 -20.06 -9.24
N TYR A 164 16.90 -19.26 -9.52
CA TYR A 164 15.95 -18.79 -8.53
C TYR A 164 14.77 -19.74 -8.41
N TYR A 165 14.23 -19.83 -7.20
CA TYR A 165 13.10 -20.66 -6.84
C TYR A 165 12.06 -19.83 -6.09
N LEU A 166 10.81 -20.04 -6.48
CA LEU A 166 9.59 -19.60 -5.78
C LEU A 166 9.64 -20.08 -4.32
N THR A 167 9.12 -19.26 -3.40
CA THR A 167 8.99 -19.63 -1.97
C THR A 167 7.58 -19.39 -1.42
N LYS A 168 6.62 -18.97 -2.25
CA LYS A 168 5.24 -18.72 -1.84
C LYS A 168 4.49 -20.04 -1.65
N SER A 169 4.70 -20.68 -0.49
CA SER A 169 4.13 -21.97 -0.10
C SER A 169 4.36 -23.10 -1.11
N ASN A 170 5.45 -23.04 -1.87
CA ASN A 170 5.81 -23.99 -2.91
C ASN A 170 7.29 -23.80 -3.28
N PHE A 171 7.89 -24.81 -3.92
CA PHE A 171 9.28 -24.82 -4.38
C PHE A 171 9.35 -25.21 -5.85
N PHE A 172 9.46 -24.21 -6.73
CA PHE A 172 9.53 -24.40 -8.18
C PHE A 172 10.63 -23.56 -8.78
N SER A 173 11.36 -24.12 -9.76
CA SER A 173 12.45 -23.43 -10.44
C SER A 173 11.93 -22.35 -11.37
N LEU A 174 12.31 -21.10 -11.12
CA LEU A 174 12.08 -19.96 -12.00
C LEU A 174 13.18 -19.85 -13.08
N GLY A 175 14.34 -20.47 -12.84
CA GLY A 175 15.51 -20.41 -13.71
C GLY A 175 16.41 -19.22 -13.40
N GLN A 176 17.16 -18.76 -14.41
CA GLN A 176 18.08 -17.62 -14.29
C GLN A 176 17.41 -16.38 -14.89
N PRO A 177 17.39 -15.25 -14.18
CA PRO A 177 16.82 -14.03 -14.73
C PRO A 177 17.72 -13.49 -15.84
N THR A 178 17.12 -12.97 -16.91
CA THR A 178 17.81 -12.30 -18.01
C THR A 178 18.31 -10.92 -17.61
N ASP A 179 17.61 -10.26 -16.68
CA ASP A 179 17.91 -8.92 -16.19
C ASP A 179 17.32 -8.67 -14.78
N SER A 180 17.63 -7.51 -14.21
CA SER A 180 17.15 -7.11 -12.88
C SER A 180 15.64 -6.88 -12.82
N THR A 181 15.01 -6.49 -13.93
CA THR A 181 13.57 -6.21 -13.98
C THR A 181 12.77 -7.51 -13.92
N GLN A 182 13.20 -8.55 -14.64
CA GLN A 182 12.61 -9.87 -14.54
C GLN A 182 12.74 -10.43 -13.10
N LEU A 183 13.91 -10.26 -12.49
CA LEU A 183 14.14 -10.71 -11.13
C LEU A 183 13.23 -9.98 -10.13
N GLU A 184 13.07 -8.66 -10.24
CA GLU A 184 12.15 -7.88 -9.40
C GLU A 184 10.70 -8.37 -9.56
N ASN A 185 10.25 -8.62 -10.79
CA ASN A 185 8.92 -9.19 -11.05
C ASN A 185 8.75 -10.57 -10.41
N TRP A 186 9.80 -11.40 -10.39
CA TRP A 186 9.75 -12.70 -9.71
C TRP A 186 9.60 -12.56 -8.20
N TYR A 187 10.31 -11.63 -7.56
CA TYR A 187 10.11 -11.38 -6.13
C TYR A 187 8.67 -10.97 -5.82
N ASN A 188 8.11 -10.09 -6.64
CA ASN A 188 6.75 -9.58 -6.45
C ASN A 188 5.70 -10.69 -6.58
N LYS A 189 5.87 -11.56 -7.57
CA LYS A 189 4.89 -12.59 -7.90
C LYS A 189 5.07 -13.90 -7.14
N TYR A 190 6.31 -14.30 -6.92
CA TYR A 190 6.69 -15.64 -6.43
C TYR A 190 7.36 -15.63 -5.05
N GLY A 191 7.71 -14.45 -4.52
CA GLY A 191 8.37 -14.35 -3.23
C GLY A 191 7.42 -14.47 -2.04
N SER A 192 7.93 -15.06 -0.94
CA SER A 192 7.24 -15.04 0.35
C SER A 192 7.62 -13.79 1.15
N GLU A 193 6.70 -13.27 1.95
CA GLU A 193 7.00 -12.22 2.95
C GLU A 193 7.53 -12.79 4.26
N ASP A 194 7.21 -14.05 4.54
CA ASP A 194 7.63 -14.77 5.74
C ASP A 194 8.72 -15.77 5.37
N VAL A 195 9.93 -15.56 5.92
CA VAL A 195 11.06 -16.47 5.75
C VAL A 195 10.80 -17.81 6.42
N ASN A 196 10.02 -17.84 7.49
CA ASN A 196 9.78 -19.07 8.25
C ASN A 196 9.09 -20.14 7.41
N ILE A 197 8.41 -19.75 6.32
CA ILE A 197 7.80 -20.66 5.35
C ILE A 197 8.76 -21.75 4.88
N ILE A 198 10.08 -21.47 4.83
CA ILE A 198 11.06 -22.43 4.36
C ILE A 198 11.22 -23.62 5.31
N THR A 199 11.04 -23.38 6.61
CA THR A 199 11.19 -24.38 7.69
C THR A 199 9.88 -24.99 8.16
N GLN A 200 8.74 -24.40 7.76
CA GLN A 200 7.42 -24.87 8.15
C GLN A 200 7.04 -26.12 7.36
N ASN A 201 6.34 -27.06 8.02
CA ASN A 201 5.68 -28.17 7.33
C ASN A 201 4.49 -27.63 6.54
N LEU A 202 4.50 -27.85 5.23
CA LEU A 202 3.48 -27.46 4.28
C LEU A 202 2.73 -28.70 3.82
N ASN A 203 1.41 -28.66 3.91
CA ASN A 203 0.51 -29.72 3.42
C ASN A 203 -0.25 -29.30 2.15
N ASN A 204 0.20 -28.22 1.51
CA ASN A 204 -0.40 -27.66 0.32
C ASN A 204 0.65 -26.95 -0.54
N LYS A 205 0.32 -26.78 -1.82
CA LYS A 205 1.09 -25.98 -2.78
C LYS A 205 0.21 -24.88 -3.36
N GLU A 206 0.78 -23.68 -3.49
CA GLU A 206 0.14 -22.54 -4.17
C GLU A 206 0.84 -22.26 -5.50
N PHE A 207 0.04 -22.00 -6.54
CA PHE A 207 0.49 -21.72 -7.90
C PHE A 207 -0.14 -20.43 -8.42
N PRO A 208 0.67 -19.38 -8.67
CA PRO A 208 0.18 -18.15 -9.27
C PRO A 208 -0.36 -18.36 -10.67
N MET A 209 -1.30 -17.51 -11.06
CA MET A 209 -1.91 -17.52 -12.38
C MET A 209 -1.64 -16.23 -13.15
N THR A 210 -1.72 -16.32 -14.47
CA THR A 210 -1.71 -15.19 -15.39
C THR A 210 -2.93 -15.22 -16.29
N LYS A 211 -3.47 -14.04 -16.59
CA LYS A 211 -4.56 -13.85 -17.53
C LYS A 211 -3.99 -13.72 -18.94
N ASP A 212 -4.49 -14.51 -19.88
CA ASP A 212 -4.11 -14.40 -21.29
C ASP A 212 -4.88 -13.29 -22.03
N GLU A 213 -4.54 -13.08 -23.30
CA GLU A 213 -5.12 -12.06 -24.18
C GLU A 213 -6.65 -12.18 -24.36
N ASN A 214 -7.20 -13.38 -24.17
CA ASN A 214 -8.64 -13.66 -24.27
C ASN A 214 -9.33 -13.56 -22.90
N GLY A 215 -8.59 -13.15 -21.88
CA GLY A 215 -9.09 -12.99 -20.53
C GLY A 215 -9.17 -14.29 -19.72
N ILE A 216 -8.58 -15.39 -20.19
CA ILE A 216 -8.60 -16.69 -19.54
C ILE A 216 -7.41 -16.80 -18.58
N TRP A 217 -7.67 -17.21 -17.34
CA TRP A 217 -6.64 -17.43 -16.34
C TRP A 217 -6.02 -18.83 -16.47
N LYS A 218 -4.68 -18.89 -16.43
CA LYS A 218 -3.89 -20.14 -16.47
C LYS A 218 -2.82 -20.10 -15.40
N THR A 219 -2.44 -21.25 -14.85
CA THR A 219 -1.29 -21.32 -13.95
C THR A 219 0.00 -20.98 -14.67
N ASP A 220 0.92 -20.34 -13.96
CA ASP A 220 2.24 -20.00 -14.49
C ASP A 220 3.13 -21.22 -14.69
N PHE A 221 2.84 -22.31 -13.97
CA PHE A 221 3.59 -23.54 -14.00
C PHE A 221 2.67 -24.72 -14.31
N GLN A 222 3.26 -25.76 -14.90
CA GLN A 222 2.60 -27.03 -15.09
C GLN A 222 2.40 -27.70 -13.73
N LEU A 223 1.21 -28.24 -13.53
CA LEU A 223 0.81 -28.95 -12.32
C LEU A 223 1.10 -30.44 -12.48
N ASP A 224 1.69 -31.06 -11.46
CA ASP A 224 1.74 -32.51 -11.37
C ASP A 224 0.46 -33.00 -10.67
N MET A 225 -0.48 -33.51 -11.46
CA MET A 225 -1.76 -34.00 -10.95
C MET A 225 -1.61 -35.23 -10.05
N ASN A 226 -0.46 -35.92 -10.06
CA ASN A 226 -0.22 -37.05 -9.15
C ASN A 226 0.05 -36.58 -7.71
N GLU A 227 0.44 -35.33 -7.51
CA GLU A 227 0.66 -34.75 -6.19
C GLU A 227 -0.62 -34.18 -5.56
N VAL A 228 -1.69 -34.05 -6.34
CA VAL A 228 -2.98 -33.55 -5.89
C VAL A 228 -3.70 -34.68 -5.16
N ILE A 229 -3.82 -34.56 -3.83
CA ILE A 229 -4.47 -35.58 -3.00
C ILE A 229 -5.92 -35.21 -2.60
N ASP A 230 -6.33 -33.98 -2.86
CA ASP A 230 -7.63 -33.43 -2.47
C ASP A 230 -8.08 -32.32 -3.45
N ASN A 231 -9.08 -31.53 -3.06
CA ASN A 231 -9.63 -30.43 -3.83
C ASN A 231 -8.59 -29.38 -4.25
N ILE A 232 -8.84 -28.78 -5.42
CA ILE A 232 -8.15 -27.60 -5.92
C ILE A 232 -9.04 -26.38 -5.62
N GLU A 233 -8.48 -25.42 -4.92
CA GLU A 233 -9.14 -24.18 -4.52
C GLU A 233 -8.63 -23.00 -5.36
N LEU A 234 -9.53 -22.11 -5.76
CA LEU A 234 -9.17 -20.82 -6.33
C LEU A 234 -8.98 -19.80 -5.21
N VAL A 235 -7.84 -19.12 -5.20
CA VAL A 235 -7.56 -17.99 -4.32
C VAL A 235 -7.64 -16.72 -5.15
N ASP A 236 -8.65 -15.89 -4.87
CA ASP A 236 -8.94 -14.65 -5.59
C ASP A 236 -8.71 -13.47 -4.64
N THR A 237 -7.53 -12.84 -4.72
CA THR A 237 -7.17 -11.73 -3.83
C THR A 237 -7.68 -10.40 -4.37
N ASP A 238 -7.56 -10.20 -5.69
CA ASP A 238 -8.09 -9.04 -6.42
C ASP A 238 -8.20 -9.34 -7.93
N GLU A 239 -8.64 -8.35 -8.72
CA GLU A 239 -8.86 -8.49 -10.17
C GLU A 239 -7.63 -8.94 -10.98
N ASN A 240 -6.42 -8.75 -10.45
CA ASN A 240 -5.14 -9.05 -11.12
C ASN A 240 -4.32 -10.13 -10.40
N ASN A 241 -4.68 -10.53 -9.18
CA ASN A 241 -3.95 -11.48 -8.36
C ASN A 241 -4.79 -12.71 -8.02
N LYS A 242 -4.63 -13.74 -8.86
CA LYS A 242 -5.24 -15.06 -8.67
C LYS A 242 -4.19 -16.14 -8.57
N SER A 243 -4.46 -17.14 -7.76
CA SER A 243 -3.69 -18.38 -7.67
C SER A 243 -4.62 -19.56 -7.50
N ILE A 244 -4.13 -20.76 -7.78
CA ILE A 244 -4.76 -21.98 -7.29
C ILE A 244 -3.94 -22.57 -6.17
N LYS A 245 -4.62 -23.27 -5.28
CA LYS A 245 -4.02 -23.98 -4.16
C LYS A 245 -4.57 -25.41 -4.14
N TYR A 246 -3.73 -26.39 -3.89
CA TYR A 246 -4.19 -27.77 -3.67
C TYR A 246 -3.43 -28.43 -2.53
N ASN A 247 -4.08 -29.39 -1.87
CA ASN A 247 -3.45 -30.16 -0.80
C ASN A 247 -2.49 -31.19 -1.39
N CYS A 248 -1.37 -31.39 -0.72
CA CYS A 248 -0.32 -32.35 -1.08
C CYS A 248 0.18 -33.07 0.19
N ASN A 249 1.10 -34.02 0.02
CA ASN A 249 1.82 -34.59 1.16
C ASN A 249 2.64 -33.53 1.89
N ASP A 250 2.81 -33.71 3.20
CA ASP A 250 3.61 -32.82 4.03
C ASP A 250 5.07 -32.75 3.54
N TYR A 251 5.58 -31.53 3.35
CA TYR A 251 6.97 -31.28 3.01
C TYR A 251 7.45 -29.94 3.61
N ARG A 252 8.76 -29.73 3.70
CA ARG A 252 9.35 -28.42 3.96
C ARG A 252 10.13 -27.98 2.75
N ILE A 253 10.04 -26.70 2.39
CA ILE A 253 10.86 -26.16 1.29
C ILE A 253 12.35 -26.37 1.57
N LEU A 254 12.78 -26.26 2.83
CA LEU A 254 14.17 -26.50 3.24
C LEU A 254 14.66 -27.91 2.87
N ASP A 255 13.80 -28.92 2.93
CA ASP A 255 14.17 -30.31 2.60
C ASP A 255 14.43 -30.50 1.09
N LEU A 256 14.03 -29.53 0.27
CA LEU A 256 14.22 -29.51 -1.19
C LEU A 256 15.41 -28.64 -1.63
N CYS A 257 16.08 -27.97 -0.69
CA CYS A 257 17.22 -27.10 -0.98
C CYS A 257 18.54 -27.88 -0.96
N ASP A 258 19.45 -27.53 -1.87
CA ASP A 258 20.83 -28.03 -1.85
C ASP A 258 21.62 -27.39 -0.69
N ASP A 259 22.70 -28.04 -0.22
CA ASP A 259 23.55 -27.59 0.90
C ASP A 259 24.14 -26.16 0.77
N GLN A 260 24.11 -25.57 -0.43
CA GLN A 260 24.69 -24.26 -0.72
C GLN A 260 23.65 -23.20 -1.13
N PHE A 261 22.37 -23.43 -0.84
CA PHE A 261 21.32 -22.46 -1.17
C PHE A 261 21.51 -21.13 -0.43
N LYS A 262 21.00 -20.04 -1.03
CA LYS A 262 20.94 -18.72 -0.42
C LYS A 262 19.51 -18.24 -0.40
N LEU A 263 19.09 -17.68 0.73
CA LEU A 263 17.91 -16.85 0.76
C LEU A 263 18.28 -15.45 0.27
N THR A 264 17.61 -15.02 -0.78
CA THR A 264 17.83 -13.71 -1.41
C THR A 264 16.60 -12.84 -1.16
N MET A 265 16.81 -11.54 -1.00
CA MET A 265 15.76 -10.60 -0.62
C MET A 265 15.61 -9.50 -1.65
N CYS A 266 14.37 -9.11 -1.92
CA CYS A 266 14.04 -7.87 -2.60
C CYS A 266 13.16 -7.03 -1.69
N LYS A 267 13.55 -5.77 -1.51
CA LYS A 267 12.68 -4.77 -0.92
C LYS A 267 11.88 -4.20 -2.08
N THR A 268 10.60 -4.57 -2.16
CA THR A 268 9.65 -3.89 -3.04
C THR A 268 9.70 -2.39 -2.72
N LYS A 269 9.88 -1.60 -3.78
CA LYS A 269 9.98 -0.14 -3.70
C LYS A 269 8.62 0.53 -3.72
#